data_AF-A0A2E2QJ46-F1
#
_entry.id   AF-A0A2E2QJ46-F1
#
_cell.length_a   1.000
_cell.length_b   1.000
_cell.length_c   1.000
_cell.angle_alpha   90.00
_cell.angle_beta   90.00
_cell.angle_gamma   90.00
#
_symmetry.space_group_name_H-M   'P 1'
#
loop_
_entity.id
_entity.type
_entity.pdbx_description
1 polymer ?
#
loop_
_entity_poly.entity_id
_entity_poly.type
_entity_poly.pdbx_seq_one_letter_code
_entity_poly.pdbx_strand_id
1 'polypeptide(L)' 'MFFKKQNLRDRIASGDIFYRGMMLSLQEQAKVLRITDDEQGIPHVHYEKTVLRTGYQEHAGTNVLALAIFERDFHAA' A
#
# COMPACT_ATOMS: atom_id res chain seq x y z
N MET A 1 7.64 23.15 17.15
CA MET A 1 7.16 21.77 17.37
C MET A 1 7.31 21.00 16.07
N PHE A 2 8.35 20.15 15.98
CA PHE A 2 8.55 19.28 14.82
C PHE A 2 7.70 18.04 15.03
N PHE A 3 6.54 17.98 14.38
CA PHE A 3 5.79 16.73 14.27
C PHE A 3 6.67 15.75 13.48
N LYS A 4 7.34 14.83 14.19
CA LYS A 4 7.93 13.66 13.56
C LYS A 4 6.80 12.94 12.83
N LYS A 5 6.76 13.04 11.50
CA LYS A 5 6.07 12.05 10.66
C LYS A 5 6.63 10.71 11.10
N GLN A 6 5.86 9.94 11.87
CA GLN A 6 6.19 8.55 12.12
C GLN A 6 6.27 7.89 10.74
N ASN A 7 7.44 7.37 10.40
CA ASN A 7 7.68 6.73 9.12
C ASN A 7 6.75 5.50 9.05
N LEU A 8 5.93 5.35 8.01
CA LEU A 8 5.12 4.13 7.87
C LEU A 8 6.03 2.90 7.87
N ARG A 9 7.27 3.05 7.39
CA ARG A 9 8.33 2.03 7.45
C ARG A 9 8.44 1.33 8.81
N ASP A 10 8.28 2.06 9.91
CA ASP A 10 8.44 1.51 11.26
C ASP A 10 7.19 0.75 11.75
N ARG A 11 6.08 0.83 11.00
CA ARG A 11 4.76 0.28 11.38
C ARG A 11 4.18 -0.69 10.36
N ILE A 12 4.62 -0.64 9.11
CA ILE A 12 4.15 -1.51 8.03
C ILE A 12 4.85 -2.87 8.10
N ALA A 13 4.06 -3.93 8.16
CA ALA A 13 4.48 -5.31 8.22
C ALA A 13 3.95 -6.12 7.03
N SER A 14 4.61 -7.24 6.74
CA SER A 14 4.09 -8.23 5.80
C SER A 14 2.75 -8.76 6.29
N GLY A 15 1.74 -8.76 5.42
CA GLY A 15 0.37 -9.14 5.72
C GLY A 15 -0.56 -7.96 6.01
N ASP A 16 -0.03 -6.76 6.28
CA ASP A 16 -0.86 -5.58 6.52
C ASP A 16 -1.70 -5.25 5.28
N ILE A 17 -2.93 -4.79 5.54
CA ILE A 17 -3.89 -4.46 4.50
C ILE A 17 -4.14 -2.96 4.51
N PHE A 18 -4.02 -2.37 3.34
CA PHE A 18 -4.33 -0.97 3.09
C PHE A 18 -5.40 -0.85 2.02
N TYR A 19 -6.10 0.26 2.03
CA TYR A 19 -7.17 0.54 1.09
C TYR A 19 -7.00 1.90 0.43
N ARG A 20 -7.43 1.99 -0.82
CA ARG A 20 -7.54 3.24 -1.57
C ARG A 20 -8.91 3.32 -2.22
N GLY A 21 -9.62 4.42 -1.97
CA GLY A 21 -10.85 4.73 -2.67
C GLY A 21 -10.59 5.08 -4.12
N MET A 22 -11.35 4.51 -5.04
CA MET A 22 -11.37 4.86 -6.45
C MET A 22 -12.70 5.51 -6.83
N MET A 23 -12.78 6.03 -8.06
CA MET A 23 -14.05 6.49 -8.63
C MET A 23 -15.06 5.33 -8.75
N LEU A 24 -16.36 5.65 -8.78
CA LEU A 24 -17.45 4.70 -9.08
C LEU A 24 -17.63 3.54 -8.07
N SER A 25 -17.42 3.80 -6.77
CA SER A 25 -17.56 2.80 -5.69
C SER A 25 -16.61 1.59 -5.82
N LEU A 26 -15.50 1.77 -6.53
CA LEU A 26 -14.39 0.83 -6.55
C LEU A 26 -13.46 1.11 -5.37
N GLN A 27 -12.91 0.06 -4.78
CA GLN A 27 -11.90 0.16 -3.73
C GLN A 27 -10.72 -0.72 -4.11
N GLU A 28 -9.51 -0.20 -4.07
CA GLU A 28 -8.30 -1.03 -4.14
C GLU A 28 -7.92 -1.47 -2.74
N GLN A 29 -7.67 -2.76 -2.58
CA GLN A 29 -7.00 -3.35 -1.44
C GLN A 29 -5.56 -3.67 -1.82
N ALA A 30 -4.63 -3.27 -0.96
CA ALA A 30 -3.21 -3.59 -1.07
C ALA A 30 -2.79 -4.39 0.16
N LYS A 31 -2.43 -5.66 -0.04
CA LYS A 31 -1.87 -6.52 1.00
C LYS A 31 -0.36 -6.55 0.88
N VAL A 32 0.33 -6.05 1.90
CA VAL A 32 1.79 -5.93 1.91
C VAL A 32 2.43 -7.32 1.93
N LEU A 33 3.38 -7.55 1.03
CA LEU A 33 4.17 -8.77 0.98
C LEU A 33 5.51 -8.57 1.69
N ARG A 34 6.19 -7.48 1.38
CA ARG A 34 7.50 -7.11 1.94
C ARG A 34 7.86 -5.68 1.57
N ILE A 35 8.87 -5.15 2.24
CA ILE A 35 9.49 -3.87 1.93
C ILE A 35 10.94 -4.14 1.56
N THR A 36 11.41 -3.54 0.48
CA THR A 36 12.81 -3.64 0.06
C THR A 36 13.35 -2.27 -0.28
N ASP A 37 14.61 -2.02 0.03
CA ASP A 37 15.31 -0.84 -0.47
C ASP A 37 15.86 -1.10 -1.88
N ASP A 38 15.83 -0.09 -2.74
CA ASP A 38 16.53 -0.14 -4.03
C ASP A 38 18.02 0.21 -3.86
N GLU A 39 18.75 0.26 -4.98
CA GLU A 39 20.18 0.59 -4.99
C GLU A 39 20.49 2.01 -4.47
N GLN A 40 19.48 2.89 -4.39
CA GLN A 40 19.58 4.26 -3.90
C GLN A 40 19.12 4.39 -2.44
N GLY A 41 18.71 3.29 -1.79
CA GLY A 41 18.20 3.27 -0.43
C GLY A 41 16.75 3.74 -0.29
N ILE A 42 15.99 3.80 -1.38
CA ILE A 42 14.58 4.19 -1.37
C ILE A 42 13.73 2.95 -1.04
N PRO A 43 12.90 2.99 0.03
CA PRO A 43 12.04 1.87 0.37
C PRO A 43 10.91 1.72 -0.64
N HIS A 44 10.70 0.49 -1.09
CA HIS A 44 9.63 0.06 -1.97
C HIS A 44 8.76 -1.01 -1.29
N VAL A 45 7.46 -0.82 -1.33
CA VAL A 45 6.46 -1.77 -0.86
C VAL A 45 6.10 -2.70 -2.01
N HIS A 46 6.30 -4.00 -1.80
CA HIS A 46 5.75 -5.05 -2.64
C HIS A 46 4.42 -5.48 -2.04
N TYR A 47 3.34 -5.47 -2.82
CA TYR A 47 2.01 -5.79 -2.32
C TYR A 47 1.16 -6.54 -3.36
N GLU A 48 0.25 -7.38 -2.89
CA GLU A 48 -0.83 -7.94 -3.70
C GLU A 48 -1.94 -6.90 -3.83
N LYS A 49 -2.33 -6.62 -5.08
CA LYS A 49 -3.44 -5.71 -5.37
C LYS A 49 -4.70 -6.50 -5.64
N THR A 50 -5.78 -6.10 -4.99
CA THR A 50 -7.12 -6.62 -5.23
C THR A 50 -8.08 -5.46 -5.44
N VAL A 51 -8.85 -5.48 -6.52
CA VAL A 51 -9.90 -4.48 -6.78
C VAL A 51 -11.22 -5.03 -6.27
N LEU A 52 -11.87 -4.27 -5.40
CA LEU A 52 -13.17 -4.56 -4.81
C LEU A 52 -14.23 -3.69 -5.47
N ARG A 53 -15.31 -4.33 -5.91
CA ARG A 53 -16.55 -3.72 -6.40
C ARG A 53 -17.73 -4.43 -5.74
N THR A 54 -18.89 -3.78 -5.66
CA THR A 54 -20.12 -4.43 -5.19
C THR A 54 -20.36 -5.76 -5.91
N GLY A 55 -20.24 -6.87 -5.17
CA GLY A 55 -20.44 -8.23 -5.67
C GLY A 55 -19.30 -8.81 -6.52
N TYR A 56 -18.15 -8.14 -6.64
CA TYR A 56 -17.03 -8.62 -7.45
C TYR A 56 -15.67 -8.27 -6.84
N GLN A 57 -14.75 -9.24 -6.85
CA GLN A 57 -13.38 -9.09 -6.40
C GLN A 57 -12.44 -9.58 -7.49
N GLU A 58 -11.49 -8.74 -7.90
CA GLU A 58 -10.50 -9.06 -8.92
C GLU A 58 -9.08 -9.00 -8.35
N HIS A 59 -8.33 -10.08 -8.47
CA HIS A 59 -6.92 -10.11 -8.10
C HIS A 59 -6.08 -9.57 -9.25
N ALA A 60 -5.45 -8.42 -9.03
CA ALA A 60 -4.64 -7.72 -10.03
C ALA A 60 -3.13 -8.01 -9.91
N GLY A 61 -2.76 -9.04 -9.13
CA GLY A 61 -1.39 -9.53 -8.99
C GLY A 61 -0.49 -8.68 -8.08
N THR A 62 0.81 -8.98 -8.13
CA THR A 62 1.83 -8.33 -7.29
C THR A 62 2.32 -7.04 -7.94
N ASN A 63 2.32 -5.97 -7.15
CA ASN A 63 2.75 -4.64 -7.56
C ASN A 63 3.87 -4.14 -6.63
N VAL A 64 4.65 -3.18 -7.13
CA VAL A 64 5.73 -2.54 -6.39
C VAL A 64 5.54 -1.03 -6.46
N LEU A 65 5.62 -0.35 -5.32
CA LEU A 65 5.47 1.10 -5.26
C LEU A 65 6.44 1.67 -4.21
N ALA A 66 7.01 2.84 -4.48
CA ALA A 66 7.81 3.54 -3.47
C ALA A 66 6.95 3.80 -2.22
N LEU A 67 7.50 3.54 -1.04
CA LEU A 67 6.80 3.63 0.25
C LEU A 67 6.16 5.01 0.46
N ALA A 68 6.87 6.09 0.07
CA ALA A 68 6.35 7.45 0.19
C ALA A 68 5.10 7.70 -0.69
N ILE A 69 5.01 7.05 -1.85
CA ILE A 69 3.84 7.13 -2.72
C ILE A 69 2.72 6.24 -2.15
N PHE A 70 3.08 5.05 -1.67
CA PHE A 70 2.15 4.13 -1.01
C PHE A 70 1.46 4.78 0.19
N GLU A 71 2.23 5.42 1.08
CA GLU A 71 1.73 6.19 2.24
C GLU A 71 0.73 7.28 1.86
N ARG A 72 0.94 7.92 0.69
CA ARG A 72 0.10 9.01 0.22
C ARG A 72 -1.22 8.51 -0.34
N ASP A 73 -1.17 7.42 -1.10
CA ASP A 73 -2.29 6.96 -1.91
C ASP A 73 -3.15 5.92 -1.19
N PHE A 74 -2.59 5.20 -0.22
CA PHE A 74 -3.25 4.14 0.54
C PHE A 74 -3.39 4.48 2.02
N HIS A 75 -4.51 4.10 2.60
CA HIS A 75 -4.82 4.27 4.01
C HIS A 75 -4.88 2.92 4.71
N ALA A 76 -4.40 2.84 5.95
CA ALA A 76 -4.54 1.62 6.75
C ALA A 76 -6.02 1.29 6.96
N ALA A 77 -6.33 -0.01 7.01
CA ALA A 77 -7.64 -0.55 7.35
C ALA A 77 -8.17 -0.06 8.70
#